data_AF-A0A928PFR1-F1
#
_entry.id   AF-A0A928PFR1-F1
#
_cell.length_a   1.000
_cell.length_b   1.000
_cell.length_c   1.000
_cell.angle_alpha   90.00
_cell.angle_beta   90.00
_cell.angle_gamma   90.00
#
_symmetry.space_group_name_H-M   'P 1'
#
loop_
_entity.id
_entity.type
_entity.pdbx_description
1 polymer ?
#
loop_
_entity_poly.entity_id
_entity_poly.type
_entity_poly.pdbx_seq_one_letter_code
_entity_poly.pdbx_strand_id
1 'polypeptide(L)'
;MRTLLAEAEKGGYAVGSFSVANMECVRGVLQAAEENHAPVIMQIAESRLTGSPLELMAPMMIAAAKIASVPIAVHLDHGKTVGCVKRALELGFTSVMCDGSELPIGDNIALTSEIVRLAAKTGAAVEAEVGRVGKTEEGGEAEEKIASIDDCVKMDEIGIDALAVGIGNAHGLYAASPVLRYDVLENLHGKLRASLVLHGGSGLTDEQFRKLIELGMRKINIATDIFIAQASACQSSDVYKNIKASTAAVAQVVGRYIRLFGSEGKA
;
A
#
# COMPACT_ATOMS: atom_id res chain seq x y z
N MET A 1 -0.59 10.56 -4.27
CA MET A 1 -1.50 9.77 -3.40
C MET A 1 -2.68 10.58 -2.89
N ARG A 2 -2.51 11.75 -2.23
CA ARG A 2 -3.63 12.60 -1.73
C ARG A 2 -4.82 12.70 -2.67
N THR A 3 -4.59 13.15 -3.91
CA THR A 3 -5.66 13.31 -4.91
C THR A 3 -6.35 11.98 -5.23
N LEU A 4 -5.59 10.89 -5.35
CA LEU A 4 -6.16 9.57 -5.65
C LEU A 4 -7.10 9.11 -4.55
N LEU A 5 -6.71 9.30 -3.28
CA LEU A 5 -7.51 8.88 -2.14
C LEU A 5 -8.71 9.82 -1.92
N ALA A 6 -8.57 11.12 -2.19
CA ALA A 6 -9.68 12.06 -2.14
C ALA A 6 -10.76 11.76 -3.19
N GLU A 7 -10.38 11.40 -4.42
CA GLU A 7 -11.34 10.97 -5.45
C GLU A 7 -11.94 9.60 -5.12
N ALA A 8 -11.17 8.68 -4.52
CA ALA A 8 -11.68 7.42 -4.01
C ALA A 8 -12.72 7.61 -2.91
N GLU A 9 -12.51 8.56 -2.00
CA GLU A 9 -13.48 8.93 -0.97
C GLU A 9 -14.79 9.43 -1.57
N LYS A 10 -14.72 10.36 -2.53
CA LYS A 10 -15.91 10.88 -3.23
C LYS A 10 -16.63 9.80 -4.03
N GLY A 11 -15.87 8.90 -4.65
CA GLY A 11 -16.40 7.87 -5.54
C GLY A 11 -16.83 6.58 -4.85
N GLY A 12 -16.59 6.43 -3.54
CA GLY A 12 -16.92 5.23 -2.78
C GLY A 12 -16.17 3.97 -3.25
N TYR A 13 -14.92 4.12 -3.69
CA TYR A 13 -14.07 3.01 -4.16
C TYR A 13 -12.74 2.99 -3.39
N ALA A 14 -11.88 1.99 -3.64
CA ALA A 14 -10.52 1.95 -3.12
C ALA A 14 -9.48 1.93 -4.25
N VAL A 15 -8.35 2.58 -4.00
CA VAL A 15 -7.17 2.56 -4.87
C VAL A 15 -6.27 1.40 -4.42
N GLY A 16 -5.95 0.52 -5.36
CA GLY A 16 -5.00 -0.56 -5.10
C GLY A 16 -3.57 -0.04 -4.93
N SER A 17 -2.91 -0.47 -3.87
CA SER A 17 -1.48 -0.25 -3.63
C SER A 17 -0.71 -1.54 -3.86
N PHE A 18 -0.05 -1.63 -5.01
CA PHE A 18 0.53 -2.87 -5.52
C PHE A 18 2.03 -2.89 -5.30
N SER A 19 2.51 -3.91 -4.58
CA SER A 19 3.92 -4.05 -4.27
C SER A 19 4.73 -4.48 -5.50
N VAL A 20 5.86 -3.81 -5.73
CA VAL A 20 6.80 -4.14 -6.81
C VAL A 20 8.15 -4.56 -6.25
N ALA A 21 8.78 -5.55 -6.89
CA ALA A 21 10.10 -6.04 -6.53
C ALA A 21 11.16 -5.85 -7.63
N ASN A 22 10.74 -5.70 -8.89
CA ASN A 22 11.62 -5.57 -10.05
C ASN A 22 10.89 -4.90 -11.23
N MET A 23 11.55 -4.84 -12.39
CA MET A 23 11.02 -4.20 -13.60
C MET A 23 9.76 -4.88 -14.13
N GLU A 24 9.67 -6.20 -14.06
CA GLU A 24 8.51 -6.96 -14.51
C GLU A 24 7.27 -6.61 -13.68
N CYS A 25 7.41 -6.46 -12.36
CA CYS A 25 6.33 -5.97 -11.51
C CYS A 25 5.90 -4.55 -11.87
N VAL A 26 6.86 -3.63 -12.03
CA VAL A 26 6.58 -2.22 -12.38
C VAL A 26 5.81 -2.15 -13.70
N ARG A 27 6.25 -2.90 -14.71
CA ARG A 27 5.59 -2.96 -16.02
C ARG A 27 4.22 -3.62 -15.95
N GLY A 28 4.05 -4.68 -15.16
CA GLY A 28 2.77 -5.35 -14.99
C GLY A 28 1.72 -4.46 -14.31
N VAL A 29 2.11 -3.73 -13.26
CA VAL A 29 1.24 -2.76 -12.60
C VAL A 29 0.86 -1.61 -13.55
N LEU A 30 1.85 -1.05 -14.26
CA LEU A 30 1.60 0.00 -15.26
C LEU A 30 0.62 -0.47 -16.34
N GLN A 31 0.88 -1.64 -16.95
CA GLN A 31 0.03 -2.21 -17.99
C GLN A 31 -1.42 -2.38 -17.50
N ALA A 32 -1.61 -2.98 -16.31
CA ALA A 32 -2.95 -3.17 -15.77
C ALA A 32 -3.66 -1.85 -15.46
N ALA A 33 -2.95 -0.85 -14.94
CA ALA A 33 -3.52 0.46 -14.66
C ALA A 33 -4.01 1.14 -15.95
N GLU A 34 -3.23 1.10 -17.02
CA GLU A 34 -3.59 1.70 -18.31
C GLU A 34 -4.74 0.95 -19.00
N GLU A 35 -4.69 -0.38 -19.04
CA GLU A 35 -5.73 -1.22 -19.66
C GLU A 35 -7.10 -1.06 -18.98
N ASN A 36 -7.12 -0.80 -17.67
CA ASN A 36 -8.35 -0.64 -16.90
C ASN A 36 -8.70 0.84 -16.66
N HIS A 37 -7.95 1.79 -17.25
CA HIS A 37 -8.12 3.22 -17.04
C HIS A 37 -8.29 3.60 -15.56
N ALA A 38 -7.40 3.09 -14.71
CA ALA A 38 -7.57 3.14 -13.25
C ALA A 38 -6.39 3.82 -12.55
N PRO A 39 -6.63 4.59 -11.48
CA PRO A 39 -5.57 5.10 -10.63
C PRO A 39 -4.98 3.96 -9.82
N VAL A 40 -3.65 3.94 -9.66
CA VAL A 40 -2.96 2.95 -8.82
C VAL A 40 -1.88 3.59 -7.97
N ILE A 41 -1.51 2.89 -6.89
CA ILE A 41 -0.31 3.21 -6.10
C ILE A 41 0.69 2.08 -6.33
N MET A 42 1.90 2.43 -6.74
CA MET A 42 3.03 1.51 -6.89
C MET A 42 3.91 1.64 -5.64
N GLN A 43 4.08 0.56 -4.90
CA GLN A 43 4.77 0.59 -3.62
C GLN A 43 5.94 -0.39 -3.51
N ILE A 44 6.92 -0.05 -2.67
CA ILE A 44 8.01 -0.95 -2.29
C ILE A 44 8.29 -0.82 -0.79
N ALA A 45 8.40 -1.95 -0.11
CA ALA A 45 8.67 -1.98 1.33
C ALA A 45 10.16 -1.87 1.66
N GLU A 46 10.52 -1.19 2.75
CA GLU A 46 11.91 -1.06 3.22
C GLU A 46 12.59 -2.43 3.41
N SER A 47 11.84 -3.42 3.89
CA SER A 47 12.31 -4.80 4.07
C SER A 47 12.73 -5.52 2.78
N ARG A 48 12.35 -5.00 1.61
CA ARG A 48 12.70 -5.55 0.29
C ARG A 48 13.92 -4.89 -0.34
N LEU A 49 14.42 -3.79 0.24
CA LEU A 49 15.50 -3.01 -0.36
C LEU A 49 16.85 -3.73 -0.40
N THR A 50 17.00 -4.84 0.34
CA THR A 50 18.19 -5.71 0.25
C THR A 50 18.28 -6.42 -1.09
N GLY A 51 17.16 -6.87 -1.65
CA GLY A 51 17.07 -7.51 -2.98
C GLY A 51 16.70 -6.53 -4.10
N SER A 52 16.06 -5.42 -3.76
CA SER A 52 15.54 -4.43 -4.69
C SER A 52 15.97 -3.01 -4.25
N PRO A 53 17.26 -2.64 -4.45
CA PRO A 53 17.81 -1.40 -3.92
C PRO A 53 17.01 -0.16 -4.31
N LEU A 54 16.80 0.73 -3.35
CA LEU A 54 15.97 1.92 -3.52
C LEU A 54 16.45 2.81 -4.67
N GLU A 55 17.77 2.95 -4.84
CA GLU A 55 18.42 3.72 -5.90
C GLU A 55 18.13 3.20 -7.32
N LEU A 56 17.78 1.92 -7.46
CA LEU A 56 17.42 1.31 -8.74
C LEU A 56 15.90 1.29 -8.93
N MET A 57 15.15 1.01 -7.86
CA MET A 57 13.69 0.94 -7.90
C MET A 57 13.05 2.31 -8.06
N ALA A 58 13.52 3.32 -7.33
CA ALA A 58 12.98 4.67 -7.37
C ALA A 58 12.91 5.27 -8.79
N PRO A 59 14.03 5.36 -9.57
CA PRO A 59 13.97 5.94 -10.91
C PRO A 59 13.05 5.14 -11.85
N MET A 60 12.98 3.81 -11.68
CA MET A 60 12.13 2.95 -12.50
C MET A 60 10.64 3.17 -12.22
N MET A 61 10.24 3.19 -10.95
CA MET A 61 8.86 3.45 -10.54
C MET A 61 8.42 4.86 -10.93
N ILE A 62 9.30 5.86 -10.73
CA ILE A 62 9.02 7.25 -11.08
C ILE A 62 8.94 7.44 -12.61
N ALA A 63 9.80 6.80 -13.38
CA ALA A 63 9.70 6.82 -14.84
C ALA A 63 8.39 6.22 -15.32
N ALA A 64 7.99 5.05 -14.79
CA ALA A 64 6.72 4.42 -15.10
C ALA A 64 5.52 5.34 -14.79
N ALA A 65 5.51 5.98 -13.61
CA ALA A 65 4.45 6.91 -13.24
C ALA A 65 4.38 8.16 -14.15
N LYS A 66 5.52 8.64 -14.66
CA LYS A 66 5.58 9.81 -15.55
C LYS A 66 5.09 9.53 -16.97
N ILE A 67 5.33 8.33 -17.48
CA ILE A 67 4.93 7.94 -18.85
C ILE A 67 3.51 7.38 -18.91
N ALA A 68 2.92 7.03 -17.76
CA ALA A 68 1.59 6.49 -17.68
C ALA A 68 0.54 7.48 -18.22
N SER A 69 -0.43 6.93 -18.93
CA SER A 69 -1.64 7.64 -19.37
C SER A 69 -2.69 7.81 -18.26
N VAL A 70 -2.47 7.20 -17.09
CA VAL A 70 -3.36 7.21 -15.91
C VAL A 70 -2.61 7.70 -14.66
N PRO A 71 -3.31 8.19 -13.62
CA PRO A 71 -2.65 8.65 -12.40
C PRO A 71 -1.98 7.52 -11.61
N ILE A 72 -0.66 7.61 -11.40
CA ILE A 72 0.11 6.67 -10.57
C ILE A 72 0.83 7.42 -9.45
N ALA A 73 0.63 6.98 -8.20
CA ALA A 73 1.48 7.41 -7.09
C ALA A 73 2.59 6.40 -6.83
N VAL A 74 3.79 6.88 -6.52
CA VAL A 74 4.93 6.06 -6.06
C VAL A 74 5.07 6.21 -4.55
N HIS A 75 5.06 5.08 -3.83
CA HIS A 75 4.93 5.00 -2.36
C HIS A 75 6.01 4.14 -1.70
N LEU A 76 6.65 4.65 -0.65
CA LEU A 76 7.54 3.85 0.21
C LEU A 76 6.67 3.20 1.28
N ASP A 77 6.68 1.87 1.34
CA ASP A 77 5.88 1.07 2.27
C ASP A 77 6.72 0.68 3.51
N HIS A 78 6.09 0.67 4.69
CA HIS A 78 6.72 0.38 5.98
C HIS A 78 8.10 1.01 6.21
N GLY A 79 8.24 2.33 6.01
CA GLY A 79 9.49 3.03 6.32
C GLY A 79 9.80 2.99 7.82
N LYS A 80 10.88 2.31 8.20
CA LYS A 80 11.30 2.08 9.59
C LYS A 80 12.27 3.15 10.10
N THR A 81 13.03 3.77 9.21
CA THR A 81 14.02 4.79 9.58
C THR A 81 13.78 6.12 8.88
N VAL A 82 13.96 7.23 9.60
CA VAL A 82 13.90 8.58 9.01
C VAL A 82 14.88 8.72 7.85
N GLY A 83 16.04 8.06 7.92
CA GLY A 83 17.04 8.04 6.85
C GLY A 83 16.51 7.43 5.55
N CYS A 84 15.89 6.26 5.61
CA CYS A 84 15.27 5.61 4.45
C CYS A 84 14.12 6.46 3.87
N VAL A 85 13.23 6.95 4.74
CA VAL A 85 12.09 7.79 4.31
C VAL A 85 12.58 9.07 3.63
N LYS A 86 13.54 9.77 4.24
CA LYS A 86 14.17 10.96 3.66
C LYS A 86 14.80 10.64 2.30
N ARG A 87 15.49 9.51 2.19
CA ARG A 87 16.12 9.08 0.93
C ARG A 87 15.09 8.83 -0.17
N ALA A 88 13.96 8.19 0.15
CA ALA A 88 12.87 7.99 -0.82
C ALA A 88 12.29 9.33 -1.29
N LEU A 89 12.08 10.29 -0.38
CA LEU A 89 11.63 11.64 -0.73
C LEU A 89 12.62 12.35 -1.67
N GLU A 90 13.93 12.27 -1.39
CA GLU A 90 14.99 12.84 -2.24
C GLU A 90 15.03 12.20 -3.64
N LEU A 91 14.69 10.92 -3.75
CA LEU A 91 14.61 10.18 -5.01
C LEU A 91 13.30 10.43 -5.78
N GLY A 92 12.40 11.25 -5.23
CA GLY A 92 11.20 11.71 -5.93
C GLY A 92 9.93 10.90 -5.63
N PHE A 93 9.92 10.06 -4.60
CA PHE A 93 8.69 9.39 -4.17
C PHE A 93 7.58 10.41 -3.89
N THR A 94 6.41 10.17 -4.48
CA THR A 94 5.24 11.04 -4.32
C THR A 94 4.45 10.76 -3.03
N SER A 95 4.82 9.70 -2.32
CA SER A 95 4.25 9.32 -1.04
C SER A 95 5.23 8.44 -0.27
N VAL A 96 5.17 8.50 1.06
CA VAL A 96 5.93 7.66 1.97
C VAL A 96 5.06 7.25 3.15
N MET A 97 5.31 6.06 3.68
CA MET A 97 4.80 5.60 4.96
C MET A 97 5.92 5.64 5.99
N CYS A 98 5.61 6.08 7.20
CA CYS A 98 6.43 5.80 8.37
C CYS A 98 5.71 4.83 9.29
N ASP A 99 6.35 3.70 9.55
CA ASP A 99 5.77 2.63 10.37
C ASP A 99 6.40 2.62 11.77
N GLY A 100 5.85 3.47 12.64
CA GLY A 100 6.13 3.52 14.06
C GLY A 100 5.15 2.71 14.92
N SER A 101 4.41 1.76 14.32
CA SER A 101 3.36 0.96 15.00
C SER A 101 3.86 0.16 16.21
N GLU A 102 5.16 -0.11 16.27
CA GLU A 102 5.81 -0.80 17.37
C GLU A 102 6.08 0.09 18.59
N LEU A 103 6.04 1.40 18.40
CA LEU A 103 6.33 2.38 19.43
C LEU A 103 5.07 2.71 20.27
N PRO A 104 5.23 3.20 21.50
CA PRO A 104 4.17 3.91 22.20
C PRO A 104 3.60 5.03 21.33
N ILE A 105 2.29 5.30 21.43
CA ILE A 105 1.62 6.25 20.53
C ILE A 105 2.27 7.64 20.50
N GLY A 106 2.78 8.14 21.64
CA GLY A 106 3.47 9.42 21.70
C GLY A 106 4.75 9.45 20.86
N ASP A 107 5.54 8.38 20.90
CA ASP A 107 6.78 8.25 20.12
C ASP A 107 6.48 8.03 18.63
N ASN A 108 5.43 7.27 18.32
CA ASN A 108 4.95 7.09 16.94
C ASN A 108 4.49 8.44 16.34
N ILE A 109 3.72 9.23 17.09
CA ILE A 109 3.30 10.58 16.69
C ILE A 109 4.51 11.50 16.48
N ALA A 110 5.49 11.47 17.40
CA ALA A 110 6.69 12.30 17.28
C ALA A 110 7.50 11.96 16.03
N LEU A 111 7.73 10.67 15.78
CA LEU A 111 8.41 10.16 14.58
C LEU A 111 7.65 10.56 13.31
N THR A 112 6.34 10.30 13.26
CA THR A 112 5.51 10.59 12.10
C THR A 112 5.43 12.10 11.83
N SER A 113 5.39 12.94 12.88
CA SER A 113 5.41 14.40 12.75
C SER A 113 6.68 14.91 12.08
N GLU A 114 7.83 14.30 12.36
CA GLU A 114 9.08 14.62 11.65
C GLU A 114 8.95 14.31 10.15
N ILE A 115 8.38 13.15 9.82
CA ILE A 115 8.17 12.73 8.42
C ILE A 115 7.18 13.65 7.70
N VAL A 116 6.07 14.05 8.32
CA VAL A 116 5.14 15.06 7.78
C VAL A 116 5.88 16.34 7.42
N ARG A 117 6.77 16.81 8.31
CA ARG A 117 7.57 18.03 8.08
C ARG A 117 8.59 17.88 6.94
N LEU A 118 9.16 16.70 6.75
CA LEU A 118 10.06 16.39 5.65
C LEU A 118 9.31 16.30 4.31
N ALA A 119 8.21 15.56 4.28
CA ALA A 119 7.38 15.35 3.09
C ALA A 119 6.73 16.65 2.60
N ALA A 120 6.40 17.59 3.49
CA ALA A 120 5.91 18.91 3.12
C ALA A 120 6.86 19.68 2.17
N LYS A 121 8.18 19.42 2.24
CA LYS A 121 9.16 20.07 1.35
C LYS A 121 9.13 19.57 -0.09
N THR A 122 8.65 18.35 -0.31
CA THR A 122 8.54 17.73 -1.63
C THR A 122 7.09 17.65 -2.13
N GLY A 123 6.13 17.97 -1.26
CA GLY A 123 4.71 17.78 -1.54
C GLY A 123 4.27 16.32 -1.50
N ALA A 124 5.13 15.39 -1.06
CA ALA A 124 4.77 13.97 -0.95
C ALA A 124 3.70 13.74 0.13
N ALA A 125 2.86 12.73 -0.09
CA ALA A 125 1.83 12.34 0.87
C ALA A 125 2.38 11.40 1.97
N VAL A 126 1.90 11.53 3.21
CA VAL A 126 2.36 10.71 4.35
C VAL A 126 1.29 9.74 4.80
N GLU A 127 1.66 8.48 4.89
CA GLU A 127 0.90 7.42 5.55
C GLU A 127 1.52 7.09 6.91
N ALA A 128 0.68 6.81 7.90
CA ALA A 128 1.10 6.30 9.21
C ALA A 128 0.32 5.02 9.57
N GLU A 129 0.75 4.33 10.62
CA GLU A 129 0.06 3.14 11.14
C GLU A 129 -0.27 3.28 12.63
N VAL A 130 -1.50 2.91 12.99
CA VAL A 130 -1.96 2.73 14.38
C VAL A 130 -2.57 1.33 14.53
N GLY A 131 -2.28 0.68 15.65
CA GLY A 131 -2.45 -0.77 15.76
C GLY A 131 -1.20 -1.47 15.24
N ARG A 132 -1.31 -2.74 14.88
CA ARG A 132 -0.24 -3.51 14.24
C ARG A 132 -0.85 -4.63 13.42
N VAL A 133 -0.43 -4.72 12.16
CA VAL A 133 -0.77 -5.83 11.27
C VAL A 133 0.00 -7.07 11.71
N GLY A 134 -0.68 -8.21 11.82
CA GLY A 134 -0.04 -9.49 12.14
C GLY A 134 0.90 -9.98 11.03
N LYS A 135 1.69 -11.02 11.29
CA LYS A 135 2.48 -11.72 10.26
C LYS A 135 2.14 -13.21 10.28
N THR A 136 1.76 -13.78 9.14
CA THR A 136 1.52 -15.22 8.99
C THR A 136 2.83 -15.95 8.65
N GLU A 137 3.71 -16.11 9.65
CA GLU A 137 4.96 -16.92 9.75
C GLU A 137 6.08 -16.87 8.67
N GLU A 138 7.26 -17.34 9.11
CA GLU A 138 8.68 -17.19 8.63
C GLU A 138 9.36 -15.81 8.82
N GLY A 139 8.67 -14.78 9.31
CA GLY A 139 9.22 -13.41 9.43
C GLY A 139 9.20 -12.73 10.81
N GLY A 140 8.86 -13.45 11.88
CA GLY A 140 8.94 -12.97 13.27
C GLY A 140 7.61 -12.83 14.03
N GLU A 141 7.72 -12.82 15.37
CA GLU A 141 6.67 -12.81 16.41
C GLU A 141 5.99 -11.45 16.58
N ALA A 142 5.58 -10.78 15.49
CA ALA A 142 4.80 -9.55 15.64
C ALA A 142 3.34 -9.90 15.96
N GLU A 143 2.98 -9.86 17.24
CA GLU A 143 1.58 -9.98 17.67
C GLU A 143 0.74 -8.87 17.05
N GLU A 144 -0.39 -9.26 16.47
CA GLU A 144 -1.37 -8.35 15.93
C GLU A 144 -1.91 -7.43 17.05
N LYS A 145 -2.14 -6.16 16.73
CA LYS A 145 -2.70 -5.19 17.67
C LYS A 145 -3.84 -4.43 17.00
N ILE A 146 -5.03 -4.54 17.57
CA ILE A 146 -6.18 -3.75 17.13
C ILE A 146 -5.92 -2.26 17.39
N ALA A 147 -6.24 -1.43 16.39
CA ALA A 147 -6.11 0.01 16.46
C ALA A 147 -7.05 0.61 17.53
N SER A 148 -6.50 1.49 18.37
CA SER A 148 -7.29 2.29 19.30
C SER A 148 -7.88 3.50 18.58
N ILE A 149 -9.18 3.76 18.79
CA ILE A 149 -9.88 4.90 18.19
C ILE A 149 -9.25 6.23 18.61
N ASP A 150 -8.94 6.38 19.90
CA ASP A 150 -8.32 7.61 20.44
C ASP A 150 -6.92 7.83 19.86
N ASP A 151 -6.15 6.76 19.67
CA ASP A 151 -4.81 6.85 19.10
C ASP A 151 -4.86 7.18 17.60
N CYS A 152 -5.86 6.67 16.87
CA CYS A 152 -6.09 7.04 15.47
C CYS A 152 -6.43 8.53 15.33
N VAL A 153 -7.28 9.08 16.21
CA VAL A 153 -7.63 10.50 16.20
C VAL A 153 -6.40 11.37 16.50
N LYS A 154 -5.61 11.03 17.54
CA LYS A 154 -4.36 11.75 17.85
C LYS A 154 -3.35 11.70 16.70
N MET A 155 -3.25 10.56 16.00
CA MET A 155 -2.40 10.43 14.83
C MET A 155 -2.90 11.26 13.64
N ASP A 156 -4.22 11.37 13.43
CA ASP A 156 -4.78 12.21 12.39
C ASP A 156 -4.52 13.71 12.62
N GLU A 157 -4.50 14.16 13.88
CA GLU A 157 -4.30 15.57 14.25
C GLU A 157 -3.00 16.17 13.71
N ILE A 158 -1.93 15.36 13.57
CA ILE A 158 -0.63 15.83 13.04
C ILE A 158 -0.59 16.01 11.52
N GLY A 159 -1.69 15.76 10.81
CA GLY A 159 -1.83 16.09 9.39
C GLY A 159 -1.22 15.07 8.44
N ILE A 160 -1.34 13.79 8.78
CA ILE A 160 -1.11 12.68 7.83
C ILE A 160 -2.20 12.65 6.76
N ASP A 161 -1.92 12.01 5.62
CA ASP A 161 -2.83 11.93 4.48
C ASP A 161 -3.60 10.60 4.44
N ALA A 162 -3.02 9.55 5.00
CA ALA A 162 -3.59 8.22 5.06
C ALA A 162 -3.22 7.52 6.37
N LEU A 163 -4.13 6.71 6.91
CA LEU A 163 -3.93 5.99 8.16
C LEU A 163 -4.20 4.49 7.96
N ALA A 164 -3.16 3.69 8.10
CA ALA A 164 -3.27 2.25 8.24
C ALA A 164 -3.75 1.88 9.64
N VAL A 165 -4.75 1.01 9.71
CA VAL A 165 -5.37 0.58 10.96
C VAL A 165 -5.30 -0.94 11.11
N GLY A 166 -4.75 -1.41 12.23
CA GLY A 166 -4.79 -2.82 12.60
C GLY A 166 -6.20 -3.27 13.00
N ILE A 167 -6.78 -4.22 12.27
CA ILE A 167 -8.18 -4.65 12.44
C ILE A 167 -8.38 -6.18 12.40
N GLY A 168 -7.41 -7.01 12.78
CA GLY A 168 -7.48 -8.46 12.54
C GLY A 168 -6.64 -8.92 11.35
N ASN A 169 -6.06 -7.99 10.60
CA ASN A 169 -5.37 -8.27 9.35
C ASN A 169 -3.89 -8.62 9.57
N ALA A 170 -3.31 -9.35 8.61
CA ALA A 170 -1.94 -9.87 8.66
C ALA A 170 -1.30 -9.86 7.27
N HIS A 171 0.03 -9.75 7.21
CA HIS A 171 0.76 -9.96 5.98
C HIS A 171 1.00 -11.46 5.74
N GLY A 172 0.96 -11.85 4.46
CA GLY A 172 1.34 -13.19 4.01
C GLY A 172 0.17 -13.99 3.45
N LEU A 173 0.28 -15.30 3.53
CA LEU A 173 -0.81 -16.23 3.19
C LEU A 173 -1.55 -16.61 4.47
N TYR A 174 -2.82 -16.27 4.52
CA TYR A 174 -3.69 -16.67 5.61
C TYR A 174 -3.94 -18.18 5.59
N ALA A 175 -3.67 -18.86 6.71
CA ALA A 175 -4.07 -20.26 6.89
C ALA A 175 -5.60 -20.42 6.94
N ALA A 176 -6.29 -19.41 7.45
CA ALA A 176 -7.74 -19.25 7.41
C ALA A 176 -8.06 -17.74 7.33
N SER A 177 -9.18 -17.37 6.69
CA SER A 177 -9.59 -15.97 6.56
C SER A 177 -9.63 -15.29 7.94
N PRO A 178 -9.03 -14.10 8.10
CA PRO A 178 -8.97 -13.43 9.38
C PRO A 178 -10.36 -12.94 9.81
N VAL A 179 -10.57 -12.89 11.12
CA VAL A 179 -11.75 -12.25 11.71
C VAL A 179 -11.48 -10.75 11.83
N LEU A 180 -11.98 -9.99 10.85
CA LEU A 180 -11.77 -8.55 10.79
C LEU A 180 -12.71 -7.80 11.77
N ARG A 181 -12.15 -6.84 12.51
CA ARG A 181 -12.84 -5.94 13.43
C ARG A 181 -13.42 -4.74 12.72
N TYR A 182 -14.49 -4.99 11.96
CA TYR A 182 -15.24 -3.94 11.24
C TYR A 182 -15.76 -2.82 12.13
N ASP A 183 -16.04 -3.12 13.39
CA ASP A 183 -16.47 -2.14 14.40
C ASP A 183 -15.42 -1.05 14.63
N VAL A 184 -14.13 -1.32 14.41
CA VAL A 184 -13.09 -0.29 14.45
C VAL A 184 -13.33 0.75 13.36
N LEU A 185 -13.63 0.31 12.13
CA LEU A 185 -13.89 1.20 11.00
C LEU A 185 -15.18 1.99 11.20
N GLU A 186 -16.24 1.33 11.66
CA GLU A 186 -17.51 1.97 12.01
C GLU A 186 -17.32 3.08 13.06
N ASN A 187 -16.47 2.82 14.06
CA ASN A 187 -16.16 3.79 15.11
C ASN A 187 -15.21 4.92 14.66
N LEU A 188 -14.46 4.75 13.57
CA LEU A 188 -13.62 5.79 12.96
C LEU A 188 -14.37 6.62 11.92
N HIS A 189 -15.54 6.16 11.47
CA HIS A 189 -16.34 6.84 10.46
C HIS A 189 -16.62 8.30 10.84
N GLY A 190 -16.23 9.23 9.97
CA GLY A 190 -16.41 10.68 10.16
C GLY A 190 -15.54 11.33 11.25
N LYS A 191 -14.60 10.59 11.86
CA LYS A 191 -13.70 11.13 12.90
C LYS A 191 -12.31 11.52 12.40
N LEU A 192 -11.91 11.01 11.24
CA LEU A 192 -10.59 11.22 10.67
C LEU A 192 -10.67 12.08 9.40
N ARG A 193 -9.60 12.84 9.14
CA ARG A 193 -9.40 13.54 7.87
C ARG A 193 -8.64 12.67 6.88
N ALA A 194 -7.71 11.86 7.39
CA ALA A 194 -6.93 10.90 6.63
C ALA A 194 -7.81 9.78 6.08
N SER A 195 -7.48 9.31 4.88
CA SER A 195 -8.14 8.15 4.29
C SER A 195 -7.65 6.86 4.95
N LEU A 196 -8.57 5.92 5.19
CA LEU A 196 -8.24 4.63 5.81
C LEU A 196 -7.51 3.70 4.83
N VAL A 197 -6.50 3.00 5.35
CA VAL A 197 -5.67 2.05 4.61
C VAL A 197 -5.76 0.64 5.19
N LEU A 198 -5.96 -0.34 4.32
CA LEU A 198 -5.86 -1.76 4.65
C LEU A 198 -4.50 -2.30 4.21
N HIS A 199 -3.76 -2.83 5.17
CA HIS A 199 -2.57 -3.63 4.95
C HIS A 199 -2.90 -5.11 4.87
N GLY A 200 -2.04 -5.92 4.26
CA GLY A 200 -2.24 -7.38 4.22
C GLY A 200 -3.51 -7.82 3.48
N GLY A 201 -3.88 -7.20 2.36
CA GLY A 201 -5.12 -7.55 1.65
C GLY A 201 -5.12 -8.94 1.01
N SER A 202 -3.95 -9.46 0.64
CA SER A 202 -3.80 -10.79 0.01
C SER A 202 -4.44 -11.91 0.82
N GLY A 203 -5.34 -12.70 0.21
CA GLY A 203 -6.03 -13.81 0.87
C GLY A 203 -7.36 -13.45 1.56
N LEU A 204 -7.77 -12.17 1.57
CA LEU A 204 -9.14 -11.79 1.91
C LEU A 204 -10.12 -12.16 0.80
N THR A 205 -11.37 -12.43 1.17
CA THR A 205 -12.43 -12.71 0.18
C THR A 205 -12.94 -11.43 -0.48
N ASP A 206 -13.54 -11.56 -1.66
CA ASP A 206 -14.15 -10.45 -2.39
C ASP A 206 -15.24 -9.76 -1.54
N GLU A 207 -16.01 -10.50 -0.73
CA GLU A 207 -17.02 -9.97 0.18
C GLU A 207 -16.40 -9.13 1.29
N GLN A 208 -15.27 -9.58 1.87
CA GLN A 208 -14.54 -8.81 2.88
C GLN A 208 -14.04 -7.49 2.28
N PHE A 209 -13.48 -7.51 1.07
CA PHE A 209 -13.06 -6.27 0.39
C PHE A 209 -14.23 -5.31 0.15
N ARG A 210 -15.35 -5.80 -0.39
CA ARG A 210 -16.54 -4.96 -0.58
C ARG A 210 -17.01 -4.34 0.73
N LYS A 211 -17.02 -5.12 1.83
CA LYS A 211 -17.40 -4.61 3.14
C LYS A 211 -16.44 -3.55 3.68
N LEU A 212 -15.13 -3.75 3.53
CA LEU A 212 -14.12 -2.77 3.94
C LEU A 212 -14.26 -1.45 3.18
N ILE A 213 -14.50 -1.53 1.86
CA ILE A 213 -14.68 -0.34 1.01
C ILE A 213 -15.97 0.41 1.38
N GLU A 214 -17.06 -0.31 1.65
CA GLU A 214 -18.33 0.26 2.16
C GLU A 214 -18.09 1.02 3.48
N LEU A 215 -17.23 0.48 4.35
CA LEU A 215 -16.89 1.06 5.65
C LEU A 215 -15.84 2.19 5.59
N GLY A 216 -15.42 2.62 4.39
CA GLY A 216 -14.55 3.79 4.23
C GLY A 216 -13.08 3.48 3.94
N MET A 217 -12.72 2.22 3.66
CA MET A 217 -11.36 1.90 3.24
C MET A 217 -11.08 2.43 1.82
N ARG A 218 -9.97 3.17 1.63
CA ARG A 218 -9.64 3.83 0.35
C ARG A 218 -8.30 3.45 -0.25
N LYS A 219 -7.39 2.89 0.51
CA LYS A 219 -6.15 2.28 0.00
C LYS A 219 -6.07 0.84 0.47
N ILE A 220 -5.75 -0.08 -0.43
CA ILE A 220 -5.64 -1.50 -0.09
C ILE A 220 -4.32 -2.05 -0.63
N ASN A 221 -3.47 -2.55 0.26
CA ASN A 221 -2.16 -3.09 -0.07
C ASN A 221 -2.26 -4.55 -0.53
N ILE A 222 -1.74 -4.85 -1.72
CA ILE A 222 -1.62 -6.21 -2.27
C ILE A 222 -0.15 -6.47 -2.58
N ALA A 223 0.37 -7.58 -2.06
CA ALA A 223 1.78 -7.97 -2.21
C ALA A 223 1.94 -9.46 -2.51
N THR A 224 1.46 -10.32 -1.62
CA THR A 224 1.65 -11.77 -1.69
C THR A 224 1.12 -12.36 -3.00
N ASP A 225 -0.09 -11.96 -3.42
CA ASP A 225 -0.70 -12.44 -4.67
C ASP A 225 0.12 -12.06 -5.90
N ILE A 226 0.72 -10.87 -5.91
CA ILE A 226 1.58 -10.40 -7.01
C ILE A 226 2.82 -11.26 -7.09
N PHE A 227 3.51 -11.46 -5.96
CA PHE A 227 4.77 -12.20 -5.94
C PHE A 227 4.56 -13.69 -6.25
N ILE A 228 3.47 -14.29 -5.77
CA ILE A 228 3.09 -15.66 -6.14
C ILE A 228 2.84 -15.75 -7.64
N ALA A 229 2.00 -14.89 -8.21
CA ALA A 229 1.70 -14.92 -9.64
C ALA A 229 2.94 -14.72 -10.50
N GLN A 230 3.81 -13.79 -10.11
CA GLN A 230 5.07 -13.54 -10.78
C GLN A 230 5.98 -14.78 -10.76
N ALA A 231 6.19 -15.37 -9.58
CA ALA A 231 7.06 -16.53 -9.41
C ALA A 231 6.51 -17.76 -10.16
N SER A 232 5.20 -18.03 -10.04
CA SER A 232 4.56 -19.18 -10.69
C SER A 232 4.58 -19.09 -12.23
N ALA A 233 4.63 -17.89 -12.80
CA ALA A 233 4.68 -17.71 -14.26
C ALA A 233 6.06 -18.02 -14.88
N CYS A 234 7.13 -18.04 -14.08
CA CYS A 234 8.50 -18.29 -14.53
C CYS A 234 8.80 -19.78 -14.66
N GLN A 235 8.34 -20.41 -15.75
CA GLN A 235 8.48 -21.86 -15.98
C GLN A 235 9.43 -22.24 -17.14
N SER A 236 10.06 -21.25 -17.78
CA SER A 236 10.93 -21.47 -18.94
C SER A 236 12.41 -21.35 -18.57
N SER A 237 13.27 -22.04 -19.32
CA SER A 237 14.72 -21.75 -19.33
C SER A 237 15.07 -20.50 -20.14
N ASP A 238 14.14 -19.98 -20.94
CA ASP A 238 14.31 -18.74 -21.70
C ASP A 238 13.90 -17.53 -20.84
N VAL A 239 14.88 -16.69 -20.52
CA VAL A 239 14.70 -15.50 -19.67
C VAL A 239 13.67 -14.52 -20.24
N TYR A 240 13.63 -14.32 -21.56
CA TYR A 240 12.71 -13.35 -22.16
C TYR A 240 11.27 -13.89 -22.17
N LYS A 241 11.08 -15.21 -22.27
CA LYS A 241 9.76 -15.82 -22.05
C LYS A 241 9.29 -15.63 -20.62
N ASN A 242 10.18 -15.80 -19.62
CA ASN A 242 9.83 -15.57 -18.22
C ASN A 242 9.53 -14.09 -17.94
N ILE A 243 10.30 -13.15 -18.49
CA ILE A 243 10.01 -11.71 -18.38
C ILE A 243 8.60 -11.39 -18.89
N LYS A 244 8.25 -11.90 -20.08
CA LYS A 244 6.92 -11.68 -20.67
C LYS A 244 5.81 -12.33 -19.83
N ALA A 245 6.00 -13.59 -19.44
CA ALA A 245 5.00 -14.36 -18.69
C ALA A 245 4.74 -13.76 -17.30
N SER A 246 5.80 -13.42 -16.57
CA SER A 246 5.71 -12.82 -15.24
C SER A 246 5.10 -11.42 -15.28
N THR A 247 5.46 -10.57 -16.26
CA THR A 247 4.84 -9.26 -16.45
C THR A 247 3.32 -9.40 -16.68
N ALA A 248 2.91 -10.32 -17.56
CA ALA A 248 1.49 -10.56 -17.85
C ALA A 248 0.73 -11.13 -16.63
N ALA A 249 1.35 -12.02 -15.85
CA ALA A 249 0.74 -12.57 -14.64
C ALA A 249 0.52 -11.49 -13.58
N VAL A 250 1.48 -10.59 -13.38
CA VAL A 250 1.32 -9.42 -12.51
C VAL A 250 0.17 -8.54 -13.00
N ALA A 251 0.13 -8.21 -14.30
CA ALA A 251 -0.94 -7.39 -14.87
C ALA A 251 -2.33 -8.01 -14.65
N GLN A 252 -2.46 -9.33 -14.81
CA GLN A 252 -3.72 -10.04 -14.59
C GLN A 252 -4.20 -9.94 -13.14
N VAL A 253 -3.31 -10.16 -12.16
CA VAL A 253 -3.65 -10.04 -10.73
C VAL A 253 -4.04 -8.62 -10.37
N VAL A 254 -3.25 -7.64 -10.80
CA VAL A 254 -3.51 -6.22 -10.56
C VAL A 254 -4.85 -5.80 -11.16
N GLY A 255 -5.12 -6.20 -12.41
CA GLY A 255 -6.39 -5.92 -13.08
C GLY A 255 -7.60 -6.52 -12.37
N ARG A 256 -7.49 -7.74 -11.80
CA ARG A 256 -8.54 -8.32 -10.97
C ARG A 256 -8.86 -7.42 -9.77
N TYR A 257 -7.83 -6.96 -9.06
CA TYR A 257 -8.00 -6.12 -7.87
C TYR A 257 -8.52 -4.72 -8.20
N ILE A 258 -8.07 -4.11 -9.30
CA ILE A 258 -8.61 -2.83 -9.80
C ILE A 258 -10.14 -2.90 -9.92
N ARG A 259 -10.65 -3.94 -10.59
CA ARG A 259 -12.09 -4.17 -10.77
C ARG A 259 -12.79 -4.46 -9.45
N LEU A 260 -12.21 -5.32 -8.62
CA LEU A 260 -12.77 -5.67 -7.31
C LEU A 260 -12.90 -4.45 -6.40
N PHE A 261 -11.92 -3.55 -6.44
CA PHE A 261 -11.91 -2.34 -5.61
C PHE A 261 -12.76 -1.20 -6.19
N GLY A 262 -13.36 -1.37 -7.37
CA GLY A 262 -14.21 -0.38 -8.02
C GLY A 262 -13.47 0.80 -8.65
N SER A 263 -12.15 0.66 -8.88
CA SER A 263 -11.29 1.73 -9.42
C SER A 263 -11.15 1.72 -10.95
N GLU A 264 -11.74 0.73 -11.63
CA GLU A 264 -11.78 0.67 -13.10
C GLU A 264 -12.49 1.90 -13.68
N GLY A 265 -11.88 2.53 -14.69
CA GLY A 265 -12.41 3.73 -15.34
C GLY A 265 -12.42 4.99 -14.48
N LYS A 266 -11.62 5.05 -13.40
CA LYS A 266 -11.54 6.19 -12.47
C LYS A 266 -10.29 7.07 -12.64
N ALA A 267 -9.51 6.85 -13.71
CA ALA A 267 -8.33 7.65 -14.04
C ALA A 267 -8.67 9.07 -14.53
#